data_AF-A0A7Z9LHN8-F1
#
_entry.id   AF-A0A7Z9LHN8-F1
#
_cell.length_a   1.000
_cell.length_b   1.000
_cell.length_c   1.000
_cell.angle_alpha   90.00
_cell.angle_beta   90.00
_cell.angle_gamma   90.00
#
_symmetry.space_group_name_H-M   'P 1'
#
loop_
_entity.id
_entity.type
_entity.pdbx_description
1 polymer ?
#
loop_
_entity_poly.entity_id
_entity_poly.type
_entity_poly.pdbx_seq_one_letter_code
_entity_poly.pdbx_strand_id
1 'polypeptide(L)'
;MNERRTETLVVTLVTVTNLLIAFFISGVVIWALGEDPWFALKTLLYGAFGYDEGLGYTLYYTTNFIFTGLAFAIGFHCGLFNIGAEGQAYIGGLGVGLICLWLEDWSLWLVFPLAVLTSIILGGIWGAIPGYFKAKRGSHEVVTTIMFNFIASVIMVNILSHVLRPPKEMSPESREFAEGVWIPQMHEIFDWFGINITQTPLNGTFFFALICLVLVWRFIWYTRWGYEIRTVGTNDTAAVYAGISVSRNIILAMVVCGGLAGFVGINEIMGSSHRIMLNFQAGIGF
;
A
#
# COMPACT_ATOMS: atom_id res chain seq x y z
N MET A 1 -11.00 5.18 -37.31
CA MET A 1 -10.93 4.35 -36.09
C MET A 1 -10.72 5.30 -34.93
N ASN A 2 -11.57 5.29 -33.90
CA ASN A 2 -11.53 6.28 -32.80
C ASN A 2 -10.16 6.20 -32.08
N GLU A 3 -9.46 7.30 -31.87
CA GLU A 3 -8.11 7.32 -31.27
C GLU A 3 -8.03 6.53 -29.96
N ARG A 4 -9.06 6.66 -29.10
CA ARG A 4 -9.20 5.86 -27.86
C ARG A 4 -9.25 4.35 -28.08
N ARG A 5 -9.89 3.87 -29.15
CA ARG A 5 -9.92 2.43 -29.47
C ARG A 5 -8.54 1.96 -29.92
N THR A 6 -7.84 2.76 -30.70
CA THR A 6 -6.47 2.44 -31.14
C THR A 6 -5.52 2.39 -29.95
N GLU A 7 -5.56 3.37 -29.05
CA GLU A 7 -4.76 3.37 -27.81
C GLU A 7 -5.06 2.15 -26.93
N THR A 8 -6.35 1.87 -26.69
CA THR A 8 -6.74 0.71 -25.86
C THR A 8 -6.25 -0.60 -26.48
N LEU A 9 -6.42 -0.76 -27.80
CA LEU A 9 -5.96 -1.95 -28.52
C LEU A 9 -4.43 -2.10 -28.45
N VAL A 10 -3.69 -1.01 -28.63
CA VAL A 10 -2.22 -1.03 -28.53
C VAL A 10 -1.78 -1.41 -27.12
N VAL A 11 -2.36 -0.79 -26.09
CA VAL A 11 -2.03 -1.11 -24.68
C VAL A 11 -2.34 -2.58 -24.40
N THR A 12 -3.53 -3.07 -24.73
CA THR A 12 -3.90 -4.47 -24.51
C THR A 12 -3.00 -5.44 -25.27
N LEU A 13 -2.71 -5.16 -26.55
CA LEU A 13 -1.85 -6.02 -27.38
C LEU A 13 -0.43 -6.09 -26.82
N VAL A 14 0.15 -4.94 -26.45
CA VAL A 14 1.50 -4.87 -25.85
C VAL A 14 1.53 -5.64 -24.54
N THR A 15 0.56 -5.45 -23.64
CA THR A 15 0.49 -6.16 -22.36
C THR A 15 0.36 -7.67 -22.55
N VAL A 16 -0.54 -8.12 -23.43
CA VAL A 16 -0.73 -9.56 -23.70
C VAL A 16 0.52 -10.17 -24.32
N THR A 17 1.16 -9.47 -25.25
CA THR A 17 2.39 -9.95 -25.89
C THR A 17 3.53 -10.06 -24.88
N ASN A 18 3.72 -9.06 -24.02
CA ASN A 18 4.72 -9.10 -22.94
C ASN A 18 4.46 -10.26 -21.98
N LEU A 19 3.20 -10.51 -21.62
CA LEU A 19 2.81 -11.62 -20.75
C LEU A 19 3.16 -12.97 -21.39
N LEU A 20 2.82 -13.16 -22.67
CA LEU A 20 3.11 -14.39 -23.40
C LEU A 20 4.62 -14.62 -23.54
N ILE A 21 5.40 -13.57 -23.83
CA ILE A 21 6.85 -13.66 -23.90
C ILE A 21 7.44 -14.01 -22.52
N ALA A 22 6.95 -13.40 -21.45
CA ALA A 22 7.40 -13.71 -20.09
C ALA A 22 7.12 -15.18 -19.73
N PHE A 23 5.90 -15.69 -20.01
CA PHE A 23 5.59 -17.11 -19.80
C PHE A 23 6.44 -18.03 -20.67
N PHE A 24 6.69 -17.65 -21.93
CA PHE A 24 7.54 -18.43 -22.82
C PHE A 24 8.98 -18.50 -22.30
N ILE A 25 9.59 -17.37 -21.96
CA ILE A 25 10.97 -17.32 -21.44
C ILE A 25 11.07 -18.08 -20.12
N SER A 26 10.16 -17.84 -19.17
CA SER A 26 10.13 -18.57 -17.90
C SER A 26 9.96 -20.07 -18.11
N GLY A 27 9.11 -20.47 -19.06
CA GLY A 27 8.92 -21.88 -19.42
C GLY A 27 10.16 -22.52 -20.01
N VAL A 28 10.89 -21.82 -20.89
CA VAL A 28 12.17 -22.30 -21.44
C VAL A 28 13.20 -22.48 -20.33
N VAL A 29 13.26 -21.57 -19.35
CA VAL A 29 14.17 -21.70 -18.20
C VAL A 29 13.83 -22.91 -17.35
N ILE A 30 12.55 -23.12 -17.01
CA ILE A 30 12.10 -24.28 -16.22
C ILE A 30 12.43 -25.59 -16.95
N TRP A 31 12.17 -25.63 -18.26
CA TRP A 31 12.50 -26.77 -19.09
C TRP A 31 14.01 -27.03 -19.14
N ALA A 32 14.83 -25.98 -19.23
CA ALA A 32 16.29 -26.10 -19.21
C ALA A 32 16.83 -26.60 -17.86
N LEU A 33 16.10 -26.39 -16.76
CA LEU A 33 16.40 -26.95 -15.44
C LEU A 33 15.96 -28.42 -15.28
N GLY A 34 15.31 -29.00 -16.30
CA GLY A 34 14.85 -30.38 -16.31
C GLY A 34 13.45 -30.60 -15.72
N GLU A 35 12.73 -29.53 -15.39
CA GLU A 35 11.37 -29.57 -14.82
C GLU A 35 10.31 -29.33 -15.91
N ASP A 36 9.07 -29.80 -15.68
CA ASP A 36 7.96 -29.56 -16.61
C ASP A 36 7.37 -28.14 -16.42
N PRO A 37 7.46 -27.24 -17.43
CA PRO A 37 6.89 -25.89 -17.35
C PRO A 37 5.38 -25.89 -17.15
N TRP A 38 4.68 -26.89 -17.70
CA TRP A 38 3.23 -26.96 -17.60
C TRP A 38 2.78 -27.36 -16.19
N PHE A 39 3.49 -28.31 -15.57
CA PHE A 39 3.31 -28.63 -14.16
C PHE A 39 3.60 -27.43 -13.25
N ALA A 40 4.67 -26.67 -13.51
CA ALA A 40 4.99 -25.47 -12.75
C ALA A 40 3.88 -24.41 -12.87
N LEU A 41 3.37 -24.15 -14.09
CA LEU A 41 2.27 -23.22 -14.32
C LEU A 41 0.99 -23.66 -13.60
N LYS A 42 0.62 -24.94 -13.71
CA LYS A 42 -0.55 -25.49 -13.01
C LYS A 42 -0.41 -25.36 -11.50
N THR A 43 0.77 -25.65 -10.95
CA THR A 43 1.04 -25.53 -9.52
C THR A 43 0.93 -24.08 -9.06
N LEU A 44 1.42 -23.13 -9.85
CA LEU A 44 1.28 -21.69 -9.55
C LEU A 44 -0.19 -21.27 -9.55
N LEU A 45 -0.96 -21.65 -10.57
CA LEU A 45 -2.39 -21.31 -10.66
C LEU A 45 -3.21 -21.98 -9.56
N TYR A 46 -2.92 -23.24 -9.24
CA TYR A 46 -3.58 -23.98 -8.17
C TYR A 46 -3.20 -23.43 -6.78
N GLY A 47 -1.94 -23.02 -6.59
CA GLY A 47 -1.49 -22.35 -5.37
C GLY A 47 -2.23 -21.04 -5.11
N ALA A 48 -2.52 -20.27 -6.16
CA ALA A 48 -3.20 -18.99 -6.05
C ALA A 48 -4.74 -19.09 -5.95
N PHE A 49 -5.36 -20.01 -6.69
CA PHE A 49 -6.83 -20.07 -6.85
C PHE A 49 -7.46 -21.43 -6.58
N GLY A 50 -6.66 -22.47 -6.38
CA GLY A 50 -7.14 -23.86 -6.35
C GLY A 50 -7.84 -24.27 -5.06
N TYR A 51 -7.63 -23.53 -3.97
CA TYR A 51 -8.19 -23.83 -2.65
C TYR A 51 -8.35 -22.54 -1.83
N ASP A 52 -9.19 -22.63 -0.79
CA ASP A 52 -9.64 -21.48 0.01
C ASP A 52 -8.49 -20.70 0.64
N GLU A 53 -7.48 -21.39 1.17
CA GLU A 53 -6.31 -20.77 1.77
C GLU A 53 -5.45 -20.02 0.72
N GLY A 54 -5.23 -20.63 -0.46
CA GLY A 54 -4.52 -19.97 -1.56
C GLY A 54 -5.20 -18.68 -2.02
N LEU A 55 -6.53 -18.70 -2.11
CA LEU A 55 -7.35 -17.52 -2.39
C LEU A 55 -7.23 -16.47 -1.27
N GLY A 56 -7.27 -16.90 -0.01
CA GLY A 56 -7.13 -16.01 1.16
C GLY A 56 -5.80 -15.25 1.15
N TYR A 57 -4.68 -15.96 0.95
CA TYR A 57 -3.36 -15.33 0.81
C TYR A 57 -3.28 -14.40 -0.41
N THR A 58 -3.84 -14.82 -1.55
CA THR A 58 -3.85 -14.00 -2.76
C THR A 58 -4.59 -12.68 -2.53
N LEU A 59 -5.77 -12.71 -1.93
CA LEU A 59 -6.54 -11.50 -1.61
C LEU A 59 -5.89 -10.66 -0.51
N TYR A 60 -5.23 -11.31 0.46
CA TYR A 60 -4.47 -10.63 1.50
C TYR A 60 -3.34 -9.77 0.91
N TYR A 61 -2.49 -10.36 0.06
CA TYR A 61 -1.42 -9.60 -0.62
C TYR A 61 -1.99 -8.54 -1.57
N THR A 62 -3.08 -8.87 -2.28
CA THR A 62 -3.79 -7.92 -3.15
C THR A 62 -4.22 -6.67 -2.38
N THR A 63 -4.66 -6.81 -1.12
CA THR A 63 -5.06 -5.69 -0.26
C THR A 63 -3.93 -4.67 -0.10
N ASN A 64 -2.71 -5.13 0.20
CA ASN A 64 -1.55 -4.26 0.32
C ASN A 64 -1.19 -3.58 -1.00
N PHE A 65 -1.22 -4.33 -2.11
CA PHE A 65 -0.96 -3.79 -3.45
C PHE A 65 -2.02 -2.77 -3.90
N ILE A 66 -3.27 -2.89 -3.47
CA ILE A 66 -4.28 -1.86 -3.70
C ILE A 66 -3.85 -0.57 -3.01
N PHE A 67 -3.46 -0.61 -1.73
CA PHE A 67 -3.07 0.61 -1.01
C PHE A 67 -1.83 1.28 -1.61
N THR A 68 -0.77 0.52 -1.89
CA THR A 68 0.46 1.08 -2.46
C THR A 68 0.26 1.51 -3.92
N GLY A 69 -0.53 0.77 -4.70
CA GLY A 69 -0.92 1.15 -6.06
C GLY A 69 -1.74 2.44 -6.10
N LEU A 70 -2.67 2.64 -5.16
CA LEU A 70 -3.44 3.89 -5.02
C LEU A 70 -2.54 5.05 -4.60
N ALA A 71 -1.60 4.82 -3.68
CA ALA A 71 -0.60 5.82 -3.29
C ALA A 71 0.25 6.24 -4.51
N PHE A 72 0.75 5.27 -5.28
CA PHE A 72 1.52 5.54 -6.49
C PHE A 72 0.69 6.29 -7.53
N ALA A 73 -0.57 5.89 -7.76
CA ALA A 73 -1.45 6.54 -8.73
C ALA A 73 -1.65 8.04 -8.45
N ILE A 74 -1.80 8.44 -7.17
CA ILE A 74 -1.92 9.85 -6.79
C ILE A 74 -0.66 10.64 -7.16
N GLY A 75 0.52 10.11 -6.80
CA GLY A 75 1.80 10.73 -7.13
C GLY A 75 2.00 10.86 -8.64
N PHE A 76 1.71 9.79 -9.38
CA PHE A 76 1.85 9.76 -10.83
C PHE A 76 0.95 10.77 -11.53
N HIS A 77 -0.30 10.94 -11.06
CA HIS A 77 -1.19 11.98 -11.57
C HIS A 77 -0.67 13.41 -11.32
N CYS A 78 0.20 13.62 -10.33
CA CYS A 78 0.88 14.89 -10.08
C CYS A 78 2.23 15.01 -10.83
N GLY A 79 2.58 14.05 -11.68
CA GLY A 79 3.87 14.02 -12.38
C GLY A 79 5.05 13.60 -11.49
N LEU A 80 4.78 12.94 -10.36
CA LEU A 80 5.79 12.49 -9.40
C LEU A 80 6.00 10.98 -9.50
N PHE A 81 7.26 10.56 -9.50
CA PHE A 81 7.64 9.15 -9.40
C PHE A 81 8.04 8.81 -7.95
N ASN A 82 7.04 8.60 -7.09
CA ASN A 82 7.24 8.37 -5.66
C ASN A 82 7.63 6.91 -5.38
N ILE A 83 8.91 6.66 -5.08
CA ILE A 83 9.43 5.35 -4.63
C ILE A 83 9.51 5.29 -3.08
N GLY A 84 8.93 6.28 -2.40
CA GLY A 84 8.95 6.42 -0.93
C GLY A 84 7.77 5.78 -0.22
N ALA A 85 6.89 5.08 -0.95
CA ALA A 85 5.71 4.47 -0.37
C ALA A 85 6.08 3.43 0.70
N GLU A 86 7.24 2.77 0.57
CA GLU A 86 7.73 1.83 1.58
C GLU A 86 8.00 2.52 2.94
N GLY A 87 8.76 3.62 2.95
CA GLY A 87 9.04 4.36 4.18
C GLY A 87 7.79 5.04 4.75
N GLN A 88 6.90 5.52 3.87
CA GLN A 88 5.60 6.08 4.26
C GLN A 88 4.70 5.02 4.90
N ALA A 89 4.67 3.80 4.35
CA ALA A 89 3.96 2.65 4.92
C ALA A 89 4.51 2.31 6.30
N TYR A 90 5.83 2.35 6.46
CA TYR A 90 6.50 2.04 7.72
C TYR A 90 6.12 3.02 8.84
N ILE A 91 6.23 4.33 8.58
CA ILE A 91 5.91 5.36 9.57
C ILE A 91 4.39 5.51 9.76
N GLY A 92 3.59 5.31 8.72
CA GLY A 92 2.13 5.25 8.84
C GLY A 92 1.67 4.06 9.71
N GLY A 93 2.24 2.88 9.47
CA GLY A 93 1.96 1.67 10.24
C GLY A 93 2.44 1.76 11.69
N LEU A 94 3.54 2.48 11.97
CA LEU A 94 3.90 2.83 13.34
C LEU A 94 2.78 3.61 14.03
N GLY A 95 2.15 4.56 13.34
CA GLY A 95 1.01 5.33 13.85
C GLY A 95 -0.23 4.49 14.15
N VAL A 96 -0.49 3.48 13.31
CA VAL A 96 -1.55 2.48 13.54
C VAL A 96 -1.26 1.70 14.82
N GLY A 97 -0.07 1.10 14.90
CA GLY A 97 0.30 0.27 16.03
C GLY A 97 0.35 1.03 17.35
N LEU A 98 0.84 2.28 17.36
CA LEU A 98 0.83 3.11 18.57
C LEU A 98 -0.59 3.39 19.09
N ILE A 99 -1.56 3.61 18.21
CA ILE A 99 -2.96 3.77 18.62
C ILE A 99 -3.56 2.47 19.15
N CYS A 100 -3.30 1.34 18.50
CA CYS A 100 -3.72 0.02 18.99
C CYS A 100 -3.14 -0.30 20.37
N LEU A 101 -1.89 0.10 20.63
CA LEU A 101 -1.23 -0.08 21.92
C LEU A 101 -1.72 0.88 23.00
N TRP A 102 -2.20 2.07 22.64
CA TRP A 102 -2.60 3.08 23.62
C TRP A 102 -4.08 3.00 23.99
N LEU A 103 -4.94 2.55 23.07
CA LEU A 103 -6.39 2.44 23.24
C LEU A 103 -6.85 0.97 23.29
N GLU A 104 -6.06 0.10 23.90
CA GLU A 104 -6.31 -1.35 23.94
C GLU A 104 -7.63 -1.75 24.62
N ASP A 105 -8.08 -0.95 25.59
CA ASP A 105 -9.34 -1.18 26.33
C ASP A 105 -10.59 -0.69 25.58
N TRP A 106 -10.42 -0.05 24.42
CA TRP A 106 -11.50 0.56 23.67
C TRP A 106 -12.01 -0.36 22.57
N SER A 107 -13.24 -0.13 22.12
CA SER A 107 -13.83 -0.93 21.06
C SER A 107 -13.18 -0.66 19.70
N LEU A 108 -13.06 -1.71 18.89
CA LEU A 108 -12.61 -1.65 17.50
C LEU A 108 -13.26 -0.51 16.71
N TRP A 109 -14.56 -0.28 16.90
CA TRP A 109 -15.33 0.76 16.20
C TRP A 109 -14.77 2.18 16.39
N LEU A 110 -14.10 2.44 17.51
CA LEU A 110 -13.43 3.71 17.75
C LEU A 110 -11.95 3.66 17.36
N VAL A 111 -11.27 2.56 17.68
CA VAL A 111 -9.84 2.41 17.43
C VAL A 111 -9.54 2.38 15.94
N PHE A 112 -10.38 1.74 15.12
CA PHE A 112 -10.18 1.63 13.67
C PHE A 112 -10.18 3.01 12.96
N PRO A 113 -11.19 3.88 13.11
CA PRO A 113 -11.13 5.23 12.55
C PRO A 113 -9.93 6.05 13.04
N LEU A 114 -9.55 5.91 14.31
CA LEU A 114 -8.38 6.61 14.87
C LEU A 114 -7.08 6.09 14.26
N ALA A 115 -6.94 4.78 14.08
CA ALA A 115 -5.80 4.16 13.42
C ALA A 115 -5.68 4.62 11.95
N VAL A 116 -6.80 4.71 11.23
CA VAL A 116 -6.85 5.30 9.88
C VAL A 116 -6.35 6.75 9.90
N LEU A 117 -6.83 7.56 10.84
CA LEU A 117 -6.42 8.97 10.96
C LEU A 117 -4.94 9.10 11.31
N THR A 118 -4.41 8.32 12.24
CA THR A 118 -2.98 8.39 12.60
C THR A 118 -2.09 7.88 11.49
N SER A 119 -2.52 6.86 10.74
CA SER A 119 -1.84 6.44 9.51
C SER A 119 -1.75 7.58 8.49
N ILE A 120 -2.87 8.27 8.23
CA ILE A 120 -2.91 9.42 7.31
C ILE A 120 -1.98 10.53 7.80
N ILE A 121 -2.00 10.83 9.10
CA ILE A 121 -1.20 11.92 9.67
C ILE A 121 0.30 11.57 9.63
N LEU A 122 0.73 10.42 10.17
CA LEU A 122 2.14 10.09 10.24
C LEU A 122 2.73 9.73 8.86
N GLY A 123 2.03 8.89 8.09
CA GLY A 123 2.43 8.57 6.72
C GLY A 123 2.42 9.81 5.83
N GLY A 124 1.41 10.68 5.99
CA GLY A 124 1.30 11.92 5.24
C GLY A 124 2.36 12.95 5.61
N ILE A 125 2.69 13.12 6.90
CA ILE A 125 3.81 13.96 7.34
C ILE A 125 5.13 13.42 6.75
N TRP A 126 5.32 12.09 6.77
CA TRP A 126 6.51 11.47 6.21
C TRP A 126 6.64 11.75 4.70
N GLY A 127 5.54 11.65 3.95
CA GLY A 127 5.49 12.00 2.53
C GLY A 127 5.64 13.50 2.26
N ALA A 128 5.12 14.36 3.14
CA ALA A 128 5.19 15.82 3.00
C ALA A 128 6.62 16.34 2.92
N ILE A 129 7.57 15.70 3.63
CA ILE A 129 8.95 16.19 3.72
C ILE A 129 9.67 16.07 2.36
N PRO A 130 9.75 14.88 1.70
CA PRO A 130 10.25 14.80 0.33
C PRO A 130 9.45 15.64 -0.65
N GLY A 131 8.12 15.70 -0.49
CA GLY A 131 7.24 16.55 -1.31
C GLY A 131 7.60 18.04 -1.22
N TYR A 132 7.93 18.52 -0.03
CA TYR A 132 8.40 19.89 0.19
C TYR A 132 9.75 20.14 -0.48
N PHE A 133 10.71 19.22 -0.35
CA PHE A 133 12.01 19.35 -1.00
C PHE A 133 11.89 19.36 -2.53
N LYS A 134 11.04 18.51 -3.10
CA LYS A 134 10.72 18.56 -4.53
C LYS A 134 10.09 19.90 -4.91
N ALA A 135 9.05 20.32 -4.19
CA ALA A 135 8.23 21.49 -4.50
C ALA A 135 8.93 22.84 -4.33
N LYS A 136 9.91 22.95 -3.41
CA LYS A 136 10.58 24.21 -3.06
C LYS A 136 12.05 24.26 -3.43
N ARG A 137 12.74 23.12 -3.45
CA ARG A 137 14.17 23.05 -3.73
C ARG A 137 14.48 22.36 -5.06
N GLY A 138 13.48 21.84 -5.77
CA GLY A 138 13.68 21.10 -7.02
C GLY A 138 14.46 19.80 -6.82
N SER A 139 14.51 19.28 -5.60
CA SER A 139 15.20 18.01 -5.31
C SER A 139 14.55 16.87 -6.09
N HIS A 140 15.37 15.97 -6.64
CA HIS A 140 14.87 14.81 -7.37
C HIS A 140 14.11 13.88 -6.43
N GLU A 141 12.81 13.71 -6.68
CA GLU A 141 11.85 12.98 -5.86
C GLU A 141 12.24 11.52 -5.66
N VAL A 142 12.76 10.86 -6.70
CA VAL A 142 13.23 9.47 -6.59
C VAL A 142 14.34 9.34 -5.55
N VAL A 143 15.37 10.19 -5.62
CA VAL A 143 16.50 10.11 -4.70
C VAL A 143 16.07 10.46 -3.28
N THR A 144 15.30 11.54 -3.10
CA THR A 144 14.86 11.94 -1.75
C THR A 144 13.96 10.89 -1.11
N THR A 145 13.03 10.31 -1.87
CA THR A 145 12.12 9.29 -1.35
C THR A 145 12.82 7.98 -1.00
N ILE A 146 13.77 7.51 -1.82
CA ILE A 146 14.59 6.33 -1.51
C ILE A 146 15.41 6.56 -0.23
N MET A 147 16.05 7.72 -0.08
CA MET A 147 16.81 8.04 1.15
C MET A 147 15.92 8.04 2.38
N PHE A 148 14.69 8.53 2.26
CA PHE A 148 13.73 8.54 3.36
C PHE A 148 13.22 7.13 3.74
N ASN A 149 13.24 6.15 2.84
CA ASN A 149 12.95 4.76 3.19
C ASN A 149 14.00 4.21 4.18
N PHE A 150 15.29 4.48 3.94
CA PHE A 150 16.36 4.07 4.87
C PHE A 150 16.25 4.76 6.22
N ILE A 151 15.93 6.07 6.24
CA ILE A 151 15.73 6.81 7.48
C ILE A 151 14.53 6.23 8.26
N ALA A 152 13.41 5.95 7.58
CA ALA A 152 12.26 5.30 8.19
C ALA A 152 12.62 3.94 8.79
N SER A 153 13.44 3.17 8.07
CA SER A 153 13.91 1.87 8.53
C SER A 153 14.70 1.97 9.84
N VAL A 154 15.67 2.87 9.91
CA VAL A 154 16.48 3.11 11.11
C VAL A 154 15.64 3.62 12.27
N ILE A 155 14.69 4.53 12.03
CA ILE A 155 13.76 5.03 13.06
C ILE A 155 12.94 3.88 13.63
N MET A 156 12.35 3.04 12.78
CA MET A 156 11.55 1.92 13.23
C MET A 156 12.36 0.93 14.07
N VAL A 157 13.56 0.56 13.60
CA VAL A 157 14.48 -0.30 14.36
C VAL A 157 14.78 0.31 15.72
N ASN A 158 15.10 1.60 15.78
CA ASN A 158 15.41 2.29 17.03
C ASN A 158 14.23 2.29 18.01
N ILE A 159 13.03 2.61 17.54
CA ILE A 159 11.81 2.66 18.35
C ILE A 159 11.44 1.26 18.85
N LEU A 160 11.44 0.27 17.96
CA LEU A 160 11.12 -1.10 18.36
C LEU A 160 12.15 -1.64 19.35
N SER A 161 13.46 -1.48 19.09
CA SER A 161 14.48 -2.09 19.94
C SER A 161 14.66 -1.42 21.31
N HIS A 162 14.36 -0.12 21.45
CA HIS A 162 14.61 0.64 22.69
C HIS A 162 13.35 1.09 23.43
N VAL A 163 12.22 1.27 22.75
CA VAL A 163 11.03 1.90 23.33
C VAL A 163 9.86 0.92 23.45
N LEU A 164 9.56 0.18 22.38
CA LEU A 164 8.35 -0.66 22.31
C LEU A 164 8.59 -2.14 22.64
N ARG A 165 9.85 -2.59 22.64
CA ARG A 165 10.22 -3.97 22.94
C ARG A 165 9.87 -4.36 24.38
N PRO A 166 9.11 -5.45 24.59
CA PRO A 166 8.84 -5.98 25.93
C PRO A 166 10.13 -6.35 26.67
N PRO A 167 10.24 -6.12 27.99
CA PRO A 167 11.47 -6.37 28.76
C PRO A 167 11.99 -7.82 28.73
N LYS A 168 11.17 -8.78 28.31
CA LYS A 168 11.48 -10.22 28.30
C LYS A 168 11.70 -10.80 26.90
N GLU A 169 11.47 -10.03 25.84
CA GLU A 169 11.65 -10.51 24.47
C GLU A 169 13.01 -10.10 23.92
N MET A 170 13.56 -10.90 23.01
CA MET A 170 14.80 -10.58 22.29
C MET A 170 14.56 -9.95 20.92
N SER A 171 13.39 -10.21 20.35
CA SER A 171 12.92 -9.66 19.08
C SER A 171 12.60 -8.17 19.21
N PRO A 172 12.96 -7.35 18.19
CA PRO A 172 12.53 -5.96 18.09
C PRO A 172 11.08 -5.90 17.57
N GLU A 173 10.13 -6.34 18.39
CA GLU A 173 8.69 -6.27 18.13
C GLU A 173 7.98 -5.59 19.31
N SER A 174 6.81 -5.01 19.06
CA SER A 174 5.97 -4.51 20.16
C SER A 174 5.30 -5.68 20.89
N ARG A 175 4.79 -5.40 22.10
CA ARG A 175 3.75 -6.25 22.70
C ARG A 175 2.58 -6.47 21.74
N GLU A 176 1.91 -7.59 21.90
CA GLU A 176 0.68 -7.92 21.18
C GLU A 176 -0.46 -6.97 21.58
N PHE A 177 -1.31 -6.64 20.62
CA PHE A 177 -2.48 -5.80 20.81
C PHE A 177 -3.60 -6.59 21.48
N ALA A 178 -4.46 -5.94 22.25
CA ALA A 178 -5.64 -6.59 22.81
C ALA A 178 -6.60 -7.08 21.70
N GLU A 179 -7.23 -8.23 21.92
CA GLU A 179 -8.17 -8.84 20.96
C GLU A 179 -9.31 -7.89 20.56
N GLY A 180 -9.73 -7.00 21.47
CA GLY A 180 -10.79 -6.01 21.22
C GLY A 180 -10.48 -4.97 20.15
N VAL A 181 -9.22 -4.84 19.74
CA VAL A 181 -8.78 -3.91 18.68
C VAL A 181 -8.36 -4.62 17.39
N TRP A 182 -8.47 -5.96 17.32
CA TRP A 182 -8.15 -6.71 16.12
C TRP A 182 -9.21 -6.51 15.05
N ILE A 183 -8.78 -6.41 13.79
CA ILE A 183 -9.72 -6.42 12.67
C ILE A 183 -10.19 -7.86 12.48
N PRO A 184 -11.51 -8.12 12.45
CA PRO A 184 -12.04 -9.46 12.25
C PRO A 184 -11.47 -10.10 11.00
N GLN A 185 -11.01 -11.33 11.14
CA GLN A 185 -10.53 -12.10 10.02
C GLN A 185 -11.69 -12.53 9.14
N MET A 186 -11.41 -12.82 7.88
CA MET A 186 -12.45 -13.10 6.90
C MET A 186 -13.24 -14.37 7.28
N HIS A 187 -12.56 -15.39 7.81
CA HIS A 187 -13.22 -16.61 8.27
C HIS A 187 -14.27 -16.31 9.37
N GLU A 188 -13.96 -15.45 10.34
CA GLU A 188 -14.89 -15.04 11.41
C GLU A 188 -16.11 -14.28 10.85
N ILE A 189 -15.90 -13.44 9.83
CA ILE A 189 -16.97 -12.70 9.17
C ILE A 189 -17.89 -13.67 8.42
N PHE A 190 -17.34 -14.66 7.71
CA PHE A 190 -18.12 -15.65 6.97
C PHE A 190 -18.81 -16.67 7.87
N ASP A 191 -18.24 -16.97 9.04
CA ASP A 191 -18.88 -17.79 10.07
C ASP A 191 -20.18 -17.14 10.57
N TRP A 192 -20.27 -15.80 10.65
CA TRP A 192 -21.53 -15.11 10.95
C TRP A 192 -22.63 -15.34 9.90
N PHE A 193 -22.24 -15.69 8.66
CA PHE A 193 -23.14 -16.06 7.58
C PHE A 193 -23.30 -17.59 7.43
N GLY A 194 -22.70 -18.38 8.32
CA GLY A 194 -22.77 -19.85 8.32
C GLY A 194 -21.89 -20.54 7.29
N ILE A 195 -20.89 -19.86 6.75
CA ILE A 195 -19.96 -20.40 5.76
C ILE A 195 -18.59 -20.59 6.43
N ASN A 196 -18.21 -21.83 6.71
CA ASN A 196 -16.89 -22.13 7.25
C ASN A 196 -15.84 -22.07 6.15
N ILE A 197 -14.88 -21.15 6.30
CA ILE A 197 -13.73 -20.99 5.41
C ILE A 197 -12.46 -21.30 6.20
N THR A 198 -11.40 -21.77 5.53
CA THR A 198 -10.09 -21.96 6.15
C THR A 198 -9.56 -20.66 6.78
N GLN A 199 -8.93 -20.77 7.94
CA GLN A 199 -8.25 -19.65 8.60
C GLN A 199 -7.12 -19.13 7.71
N THR A 200 -7.18 -17.84 7.39
CA THR A 200 -6.23 -17.16 6.50
C THR A 200 -5.95 -15.76 7.04
N PRO A 201 -4.81 -15.14 6.70
CA PRO A 201 -4.51 -13.77 7.13
C PRO A 201 -5.43 -12.70 6.49
N LEU A 202 -6.28 -13.11 5.54
CA LEU A 202 -7.28 -12.23 4.94
C LEU A 202 -8.23 -11.72 6.02
N ASN A 203 -8.37 -10.40 6.09
CA ASN A 203 -9.16 -9.72 7.10
C ASN A 203 -10.07 -8.65 6.47
N GLY A 204 -10.90 -8.03 7.30
CA GLY A 204 -11.85 -6.99 6.87
C GLY A 204 -11.22 -5.77 6.15
N THR A 205 -9.89 -5.60 6.23
CA THR A 205 -9.17 -4.52 5.53
C THR A 205 -9.32 -4.62 4.01
N PHE A 206 -9.57 -5.80 3.45
CA PHE A 206 -9.85 -5.95 2.01
C PHE A 206 -11.05 -5.10 1.57
N PHE A 207 -12.15 -5.09 2.33
CA PHE A 207 -13.30 -4.24 2.02
C PHE A 207 -12.97 -2.76 2.17
N PHE A 208 -12.17 -2.40 3.17
CA PHE A 208 -11.68 -1.05 3.34
C PHE A 208 -10.82 -0.60 2.15
N ALA A 209 -9.96 -1.47 1.62
CA ALA A 209 -9.16 -1.20 0.43
C ALA A 209 -10.02 -0.94 -0.82
N LEU A 210 -11.09 -1.72 -1.02
CA LEU A 210 -12.05 -1.48 -2.10
C LEU A 210 -12.78 -0.13 -1.94
N ILE A 211 -13.16 0.23 -0.72
CA ILE A 211 -13.74 1.55 -0.43
C ILE A 211 -12.73 2.65 -0.77
N CYS A 212 -11.48 2.53 -0.33
CA CYS A 212 -10.40 3.47 -0.67
C CYS A 212 -10.19 3.59 -2.18
N LEU A 213 -10.26 2.49 -2.92
CA LEU A 213 -10.15 2.48 -4.39
C LEU A 213 -11.22 3.35 -5.03
N VAL A 214 -12.49 3.16 -4.63
CA VAL A 214 -13.61 3.97 -5.13
C VAL A 214 -13.48 5.44 -4.71
N LEU A 215 -13.05 5.70 -3.47
CA LEU A 215 -12.84 7.06 -2.96
C LEU A 215 -11.72 7.79 -3.70
N VAL A 216 -10.59 7.12 -3.97
CA VAL A 216 -9.47 7.70 -4.73
C VAL A 216 -9.87 7.97 -6.17
N TRP A 217 -10.58 7.04 -6.82
CA TRP A 217 -11.15 7.28 -8.14
C TRP A 217 -12.07 8.52 -8.15
N ARG A 218 -12.98 8.61 -7.18
CA ARG A 218 -13.88 9.76 -7.02
C ARG A 218 -13.12 11.05 -6.73
N PHE A 219 -12.07 10.98 -5.93
CA PHE A 219 -11.20 12.11 -5.57
C PHE A 219 -10.49 12.66 -6.81
N ILE A 220 -9.83 11.82 -7.59
CA ILE A 220 -9.05 12.24 -8.76
C ILE A 220 -9.97 12.80 -9.86
N TRP A 221 -11.07 12.11 -10.16
CA TRP A 221 -11.87 12.44 -11.34
C TRP A 221 -12.92 13.53 -11.12
N TYR A 222 -13.40 13.70 -9.90
CA TYR A 222 -14.59 14.51 -9.64
C TYR A 222 -14.41 15.53 -8.50
N THR A 223 -13.18 15.89 -8.13
CA THR A 223 -12.91 16.97 -7.16
C THR A 223 -12.01 18.05 -7.76
N ARG A 224 -12.04 19.24 -7.14
CA ARG A 224 -11.17 20.36 -7.53
C ARG A 224 -9.69 20.02 -7.35
N TRP A 225 -9.33 19.38 -6.23
CA TRP A 225 -7.95 18.96 -6.00
C TRP A 225 -7.49 17.89 -6.99
N GLY A 226 -8.35 16.93 -7.35
CA GLY A 226 -8.04 15.96 -8.40
C GLY A 226 -7.80 16.60 -9.77
N TYR A 227 -8.56 17.64 -10.12
CA TYR A 227 -8.32 18.45 -11.31
C TYR A 227 -6.97 19.19 -11.24
N GLU A 228 -6.67 19.84 -10.11
CA GLU A 228 -5.41 20.56 -9.91
C GLU A 228 -4.19 19.64 -9.99
N ILE A 229 -4.23 18.49 -9.30
CA ILE A 229 -3.16 17.47 -9.32
C ILE A 229 -2.84 17.05 -10.75
N ARG A 230 -3.86 16.68 -11.52
CA ARG A 230 -3.68 16.25 -12.92
C ARG A 230 -3.18 17.36 -13.83
N THR A 231 -3.67 18.59 -13.62
CA THR A 231 -3.21 19.74 -14.40
C THR A 231 -1.72 19.95 -14.17
N VAL A 232 -1.29 19.95 -12.90
CA VAL A 232 0.12 20.05 -12.52
C VAL A 232 0.96 18.92 -13.12
N GLY A 233 0.47 17.67 -13.06
CA GLY A 233 1.21 16.53 -13.61
C GLY A 233 1.34 16.52 -15.13
N THR A 234 0.35 17.08 -15.85
CA THR A 234 0.42 17.20 -17.32
C THR A 234 1.28 18.37 -17.79
N ASN A 235 1.16 19.54 -17.16
CA ASN A 235 1.92 20.72 -17.51
C ASN A 235 1.89 21.75 -16.36
N ASP A 236 3.04 21.95 -15.72
CA ASP A 236 3.21 22.88 -14.61
C ASP A 236 3.05 24.35 -15.03
N THR A 237 3.54 24.74 -16.21
CA THR A 237 3.38 26.10 -16.73
C THR A 237 1.91 26.44 -16.97
N ALA A 238 1.14 25.52 -17.56
CA ALA A 238 -0.29 25.69 -17.77
C ALA A 238 -1.05 25.77 -16.43
N ALA A 239 -0.63 24.98 -15.43
CA ALA A 239 -1.20 25.06 -14.09
C ALA A 239 -0.99 26.45 -13.46
N VAL A 240 0.21 27.04 -13.59
CA VAL A 240 0.50 28.40 -13.10
C VAL A 240 -0.37 29.44 -13.81
N TYR A 241 -0.53 29.35 -15.14
CA TYR A 241 -1.42 30.25 -15.89
C TYR A 241 -2.89 30.15 -15.46
N ALA A 242 -3.34 28.95 -15.06
CA ALA A 242 -4.67 28.72 -14.53
C ALA A 242 -4.84 29.14 -13.05
N GLY A 243 -3.81 29.73 -12.42
CA GLY A 243 -3.83 30.16 -11.02
C GLY A 243 -3.66 29.02 -10.01
N ILE A 244 -3.21 27.85 -10.45
CA ILE A 244 -3.02 26.67 -9.61
C ILE A 244 -1.61 26.68 -9.01
N SER A 245 -1.52 26.54 -7.69
CA SER A 245 -0.24 26.47 -7.00
C SER A 245 0.42 25.09 -7.17
N VAL A 246 1.44 24.99 -8.02
CA VAL A 246 2.21 23.75 -8.27
C VAL A 246 2.81 23.20 -6.99
N SER A 247 3.54 24.02 -6.21
CA SER A 247 4.20 23.56 -4.99
C SER A 247 3.25 22.96 -3.96
N ARG A 248 2.06 23.56 -3.80
CA ARG A 248 1.05 23.06 -2.84
C ARG A 248 0.51 21.70 -3.29
N ASN A 249 0.23 21.55 -4.58
CA ASN A 249 -0.30 20.31 -5.13
C ASN A 249 0.73 19.16 -5.06
N ILE A 250 2.01 19.43 -5.29
CA ILE A 250 3.08 18.43 -5.09
C ILE A 250 3.11 17.95 -3.63
N ILE A 251 3.08 18.87 -2.66
CA ILE A 251 3.13 18.52 -1.23
C ILE A 251 1.86 17.75 -0.84
N LEU A 252 0.68 18.22 -1.24
CA LEU A 252 -0.59 17.55 -0.94
C LEU A 252 -0.68 16.15 -1.58
N ALA A 253 -0.23 16.00 -2.83
CA ALA A 253 -0.17 14.70 -3.48
C ALA A 253 0.70 13.74 -2.67
N MET A 254 1.88 14.18 -2.23
CA MET A 254 2.78 13.36 -1.40
C MET A 254 2.22 13.05 -0.01
N VAL A 255 1.48 13.96 0.61
CA VAL A 255 0.76 13.70 1.87
C VAL A 255 -0.28 12.60 1.68
N VAL A 256 -1.09 12.68 0.61
CA VAL A 256 -2.12 11.68 0.31
C VAL A 256 -1.48 10.34 -0.05
N CYS A 257 -0.38 10.34 -0.81
CA CYS A 257 0.40 9.13 -1.09
C CYS A 257 0.83 8.47 0.22
N GLY A 258 1.42 9.25 1.13
CA GLY A 258 1.95 8.72 2.37
C GLY A 258 0.87 8.18 3.30
N GLY A 259 -0.29 8.84 3.36
CA GLY A 259 -1.43 8.33 4.13
C GLY A 259 -2.00 7.03 3.59
N LEU A 260 -2.14 6.91 2.26
CA LEU A 260 -2.61 5.69 1.59
C LEU A 260 -1.61 4.54 1.74
N ALA A 261 -0.31 4.80 1.57
CA ALA A 261 0.73 3.80 1.79
C ALA A 261 0.75 3.30 3.25
N GLY A 262 0.50 4.19 4.21
CA GLY A 262 0.33 3.85 5.63
C GLY A 262 -0.73 2.79 5.92
N PHE A 263 -1.77 2.67 5.08
CA PHE A 263 -2.83 1.68 5.27
C PHE A 263 -2.37 0.23 5.11
N VAL A 264 -1.19 -0.01 4.53
CA VAL A 264 -0.53 -1.33 4.62
C VAL A 264 -0.37 -1.75 6.08
N GLY A 265 -0.06 -0.82 6.98
CA GLY A 265 0.00 -1.08 8.42
C GLY A 265 -1.34 -1.49 9.05
N ILE A 266 -2.47 -1.08 8.49
CA ILE A 266 -3.79 -1.53 8.96
C ILE A 266 -3.98 -3.01 8.65
N ASN A 267 -3.63 -3.44 7.43
CA ASN A 267 -3.75 -4.84 7.04
C ASN A 267 -2.71 -5.74 7.75
N GLU A 268 -1.44 -5.35 7.74
CA GLU A 268 -0.33 -6.16 8.24
C GLU A 268 -0.26 -6.19 9.77
N ILE A 269 -0.35 -5.02 10.42
CA ILE A 269 -0.12 -4.88 11.87
C ILE A 269 -1.42 -5.07 12.64
N MET A 270 -2.48 -4.34 12.27
CA MET A 270 -3.75 -4.40 13.01
C MET A 270 -4.58 -5.64 12.65
N GLY A 271 -4.52 -6.08 11.39
CA GLY A 271 -5.34 -7.18 10.85
C GLY A 271 -4.73 -8.58 10.87
N SER A 272 -3.40 -8.73 10.80
CA SER A 272 -2.77 -10.05 10.71
C SER A 272 -1.78 -10.34 11.83
N SER A 273 -0.81 -9.45 12.06
CA SER A 273 0.28 -9.73 13.00
C SER A 273 -0.08 -9.38 14.44
N HIS A 274 -1.06 -8.49 14.62
CA HIS A 274 -1.53 -7.96 15.90
C HIS A 274 -0.42 -7.38 16.79
N ARG A 275 0.68 -6.97 16.17
CA ARG A 275 1.87 -6.36 16.79
C ARG A 275 2.67 -5.61 15.74
N ILE A 276 3.48 -4.66 16.18
CA ILE A 276 4.43 -3.95 15.31
C ILE A 276 5.69 -4.78 15.20
N MET A 277 5.99 -5.25 13.99
CA MET A 277 7.19 -6.01 13.66
C MET A 277 8.07 -5.27 12.65
N LEU A 278 9.35 -5.63 12.57
CA LEU A 278 10.20 -5.12 11.52
C LEU A 278 9.81 -5.70 10.15
N ASN A 279 9.98 -4.90 9.11
CA ASN A 279 9.85 -5.22 7.70
C ASN A 279 8.46 -5.76 7.30
N PHE A 280 7.40 -5.39 8.01
CA PHE A 280 6.02 -5.82 7.70
C PHE A 280 5.57 -5.43 6.28
N GLN A 281 6.09 -4.33 5.73
CA GLN A 281 5.79 -3.86 4.40
C GLN A 281 6.44 -4.70 3.29
N ALA A 282 7.44 -5.53 3.61
CA ALA A 282 8.02 -6.57 2.74
C ALA A 282 8.27 -6.16 1.27
N GLY A 283 8.67 -4.91 1.01
CA GLY A 283 8.91 -4.40 -0.35
C GLY A 283 7.65 -4.09 -1.19
N ILE A 284 6.45 -4.15 -0.62
CA ILE A 284 5.18 -3.88 -1.32
C ILE A 284 5.04 -2.42 -1.77
N GLY A 285 5.86 -1.52 -1.20
CA GLY A 285 5.91 -0.10 -1.53
C GLY A 285 6.81 0.27 -2.71
N PHE A 286 7.37 -0.70 -3.42
CA PHE A 286 8.24 -0.49 -4.58
C PHE A 286 7.57 -0.81 -5.92
#